data_AF-A0A8T0ECZ7-F1
#
_entry.id   AF-A0A8T0ECZ7-F1
#
_cell.length_a   1.000
_cell.length_b   1.000
_cell.length_c   1.000
_cell.angle_alpha   90.00
_cell.angle_beta   90.00
_cell.angle_gamma   90.00
#
_symmetry.space_group_name_H-M   'P 1'
#
loop_
_entity.id
_entity.type
_entity.pdbx_description
1 polymer ?
#
loop_
_entity_poly.entity_id
_entity_poly.type
_entity_poly.pdbx_seq_one_letter_code
_entity_poly.pdbx_strand_id
1 'polypeptide(L)'
;MAEVKALEHPTLKVPYEVLNKKFRTAQKTVDREVSHVQNAASDLEKGLLKKSPTVGEINVLLNGVVEKLNILKRKLVSSQSEGSVSEELEAAQVCKRRLDHLLEHASSSETVVAQWKKKRLDRMLVDHFLRCGYYNTALKLAKHSNIEDLTNINLFLISKDVEESLLRHETIFELKP
;
A
#
# COMPACT_ATOMS: atom_id res chain seq x y z
N MET A 1 -25.21 -4.93 19.12
CA MET A 1 -24.53 -5.36 17.88
C MET A 1 -24.58 -4.32 16.75
N ALA A 2 -25.71 -3.66 16.48
CA ALA A 2 -25.81 -2.69 15.37
C ALA A 2 -24.88 -1.46 15.54
N GLU A 3 -24.74 -0.95 16.76
CA GLU A 3 -23.89 0.21 17.07
C GLU A 3 -22.39 -0.08 16.89
N VAL A 4 -21.92 -1.25 17.33
CA VAL A 4 -20.53 -1.69 17.09
C VAL A 4 -20.29 -1.80 15.57
N LYS A 5 -21.21 -2.41 14.81
CA LYS A 5 -21.08 -2.50 13.35
C LYS A 5 -20.99 -1.12 12.68
N ALA A 6 -21.75 -0.13 13.16
CA ALA A 6 -21.72 1.23 12.63
C ALA A 6 -20.42 1.97 12.96
N LEU A 7 -19.95 1.88 14.21
CA LEU A 7 -18.75 2.58 14.68
C LEU A 7 -17.45 1.94 14.15
N GLU A 8 -17.46 0.64 13.88
CA GLU A 8 -16.30 -0.07 13.34
C GLU A 8 -16.21 -0.03 11.82
N HIS A 9 -17.29 0.29 11.09
CA HIS A 9 -17.28 0.31 9.62
C HIS A 9 -16.17 1.20 9.02
N PRO A 10 -15.95 2.45 9.48
CA PRO A 10 -14.88 3.31 8.96
C PRO A 10 -13.47 2.73 9.16
N THR A 11 -13.30 1.86 10.16
CA THR A 11 -12.00 1.22 10.46
C THR A 11 -11.59 0.22 9.37
N LEU A 12 -12.55 -0.35 8.65
CA LEU A 12 -12.31 -1.29 7.56
C LEU A 12 -12.47 -0.66 6.17
N LYS A 13 -13.37 0.32 6.03
CA LYS A 13 -13.67 0.92 4.74
C LYS A 13 -12.47 1.66 4.13
N VAL A 14 -11.81 2.49 4.93
CA VAL A 14 -10.62 3.25 4.49
C VAL A 14 -9.46 2.34 4.06
N PRO A 15 -8.97 1.38 4.88
CA PRO A 15 -7.87 0.52 4.46
C PRO A 15 -8.25 -0.37 3.27
N TYR A 16 -9.52 -0.78 3.14
CA TYR A 16 -9.99 -1.48 1.95
C TYR A 16 -9.88 -0.63 0.68
N GLU A 17 -10.22 0.66 0.74
CA GLU A 17 -10.06 1.56 -0.40
C GLU A 17 -8.59 1.78 -0.76
N VAL A 18 -7.72 1.88 0.24
CA VAL A 18 -6.26 1.91 0.04
C VAL A 18 -5.78 0.64 -0.65
N LEU A 19 -6.19 -0.53 -0.17
CA LEU A 19 -5.87 -1.81 -0.78
C LEU A 19 -6.36 -1.88 -2.23
N ASN A 20 -7.62 -1.52 -2.50
CA ASN A 20 -8.17 -1.53 -3.86
C ASN A 20 -7.41 -0.58 -4.80
N LYS A 21 -6.96 0.58 -4.31
CA LYS A 21 -6.11 1.50 -5.09
C LYS A 21 -4.74 0.90 -5.38
N LYS A 22 -4.09 0.28 -4.39
CA LYS A 22 -2.79 -0.38 -4.55
C LYS A 22 -2.89 -1.58 -5.49
N PHE A 23 -3.89 -2.44 -5.33
CA PHE A 23 -4.20 -3.56 -6.21
C PHE A 23 -4.32 -3.13 -7.67
N ARG A 24 -5.12 -2.09 -7.97
CA ARG A 24 -5.28 -1.58 -9.34
C ARG A 24 -3.97 -1.04 -9.92
N THR A 25 -3.15 -0.41 -9.09
CA THR A 25 -1.85 0.11 -9.49
C THR A 25 -0.87 -1.03 -9.78
N ALA A 26 -0.85 -2.06 -8.93
CA ALA A 26 -0.05 -3.25 -9.09
C ALA A 26 -0.45 -4.01 -10.36
N GLN A 27 -1.74 -4.27 -10.55
CA GLN A 27 -2.28 -4.91 -11.76
C GLN A 27 -1.85 -4.17 -13.04
N LYS A 28 -2.06 -2.84 -13.10
CA LYS A 28 -1.66 -2.04 -14.26
C LYS A 28 -0.15 -2.11 -14.53
N THR A 29 0.66 -2.16 -13.47
CA THR A 29 2.12 -2.26 -13.58
C THR A 29 2.51 -3.64 -14.09
N VAL A 30 1.97 -4.71 -13.53
CA VAL A 30 2.17 -6.09 -13.99
C VAL A 30 1.82 -6.22 -15.46
N ASP A 31 0.60 -5.84 -15.85
CA ASP A 31 0.11 -5.99 -17.23
C ASP A 31 1.00 -5.26 -18.24
N ARG A 32 1.45 -4.05 -17.90
CA ARG A 32 2.36 -3.25 -18.73
C ARG A 32 3.72 -3.91 -18.89
N GLU A 33 4.35 -4.33 -17.79
CA GLU A 33 5.69 -4.91 -17.83
C GLU A 33 5.70 -6.31 -18.45
N VAL A 34 4.63 -7.10 -18.24
CA VAL A 34 4.42 -8.38 -18.94
C VAL A 34 4.32 -8.15 -20.45
N SER A 35 3.57 -7.15 -20.90
CA SER A 35 3.50 -6.79 -22.33
C SER A 35 4.87 -6.41 -22.88
N HIS A 36 5.69 -5.66 -22.13
CA HIS A 36 7.06 -5.33 -22.54
C HIS A 36 7.96 -6.56 -22.68
N VAL A 37 7.86 -7.53 -21.77
CA VAL A 37 8.59 -8.80 -21.85
C VAL A 37 8.12 -9.63 -23.04
N GLN A 38 6.80 -9.75 -23.26
CA GLN A 38 6.23 -10.49 -24.39
C GLN A 38 6.70 -9.92 -25.73
N ASN A 39 6.72 -8.59 -25.89
CA ASN A 39 7.22 -7.96 -27.11
C ASN A 39 8.71 -8.25 -27.34
N ALA A 40 9.55 -8.13 -26.30
CA ALA A 40 10.97 -8.44 -26.41
C ALA A 40 11.21 -9.93 -26.75
N ALA A 41 10.43 -10.84 -26.17
CA ALA A 41 10.49 -12.26 -26.48
C ALA A 41 10.06 -12.55 -27.93
N SER A 42 9.00 -11.91 -28.41
CA SER A 42 8.55 -12.04 -29.81
C SER A 42 9.60 -11.53 -30.80
N ASP A 43 10.30 -10.44 -30.48
CA ASP A 43 11.36 -9.92 -31.34
C ASP A 43 12.58 -10.86 -31.37
N LEU A 44 12.90 -11.51 -30.23
CA LEU A 44 13.90 -12.56 -30.18
C LEU A 44 13.50 -13.77 -31.05
N GLU A 45 12.26 -14.26 -30.94
CA GLU A 45 11.74 -15.36 -31.76
C GLU A 45 11.83 -15.05 -33.26
N LYS A 46 11.38 -13.85 -33.67
CA LYS A 46 11.50 -13.39 -35.06
C LYS A 46 12.97 -13.32 -35.51
N GLY A 47 13.86 -12.89 -34.63
CA GLY A 47 15.30 -12.87 -34.86
C GLY A 47 15.86 -14.26 -35.13
N LEU A 48 15.44 -15.27 -34.36
CA LEU A 48 15.85 -16.67 -34.52
C LEU A 48 15.31 -17.30 -35.81
N LEU A 49 14.12 -16.89 -36.26
CA LEU A 49 13.49 -17.39 -37.49
C LEU A 49 14.07 -16.77 -38.78
N LYS A 50 14.99 -15.80 -38.69
CA LYS A 50 15.67 -15.26 -39.88
C LYS A 50 16.50 -16.35 -40.57
N LYS A 51 16.65 -16.24 -41.89
CA LYS A 51 17.37 -17.23 -42.72
C LYS A 51 18.87 -17.35 -42.40
N SER A 52 19.48 -16.30 -41.84
CA SER A 52 20.89 -16.26 -41.46
C SER A 52 21.12 -15.26 -40.32
N PRO A 53 20.70 -15.56 -39.08
CA PRO A 53 20.87 -14.65 -37.97
C PRO A 53 22.33 -14.63 -37.51
N THR A 54 22.85 -13.45 -37.21
CA THR A 54 24.20 -13.33 -36.65
C THR A 54 24.17 -13.52 -35.13
N VAL A 55 25.25 -14.07 -34.57
CA VAL A 55 25.42 -14.21 -33.11
C VAL A 55 25.28 -12.87 -32.40
N GLY A 56 25.79 -11.79 -33.00
CA GLY A 56 25.67 -10.43 -32.47
C GLY A 56 24.23 -9.95 -32.34
N GLU A 57 23.40 -10.13 -33.38
CA GLU A 57 21.98 -9.76 -33.35
C GLU A 57 21.20 -10.54 -32.28
N ILE A 58 21.44 -11.85 -32.18
CA ILE A 58 20.77 -12.69 -31.17
C ILE A 58 21.17 -12.24 -29.76
N ASN A 59 22.44 -11.94 -29.54
CA ASN A 59 22.93 -11.48 -28.24
C ASN A 59 22.26 -10.15 -27.83
N VAL A 60 22.10 -9.20 -28.76
CA VAL A 60 21.38 -7.94 -28.51
C VAL A 60 19.92 -8.20 -28.13
N LEU A 61 19.21 -9.06 -28.87
CA LEU A 61 17.81 -9.40 -28.58
C LEU A 61 17.66 -10.10 -27.22
N LEU A 62 18.54 -11.04 -26.91
CA LEU A 62 18.56 -11.75 -25.63
C LEU A 62 18.83 -10.78 -24.46
N ASN A 63 19.79 -9.87 -24.60
CA ASN A 63 20.05 -8.83 -23.60
C ASN A 63 18.84 -7.90 -23.42
N GLY A 64 18.11 -7.62 -24.50
CA GLY A 64 16.84 -6.90 -24.44
C GLY A 64 15.79 -7.61 -23.58
N VAL A 65 15.62 -8.92 -23.75
CA VAL A 65 14.71 -9.74 -22.91
C VAL A 65 15.15 -9.73 -21.45
N VAL A 66 16.44 -9.94 -21.18
CA VAL A 66 17.00 -9.91 -19.81
C VAL A 66 16.75 -8.56 -19.14
N GLU A 67 16.95 -7.45 -19.85
CA GLU A 67 16.69 -6.12 -19.32
C GLU A 67 15.20 -5.92 -18.97
N LYS A 68 14.27 -6.35 -19.84
CA LYS A 68 12.82 -6.26 -19.54
C LYS A 68 12.43 -7.12 -18.34
N LEU A 69 13.00 -8.32 -18.20
CA LEU A 69 12.78 -9.17 -17.03
C LEU A 69 13.32 -8.54 -15.74
N ASN A 70 14.48 -7.88 -15.79
CA ASN A 70 15.04 -7.17 -14.64
C ASN A 70 14.20 -5.94 -14.24
N ILE A 71 13.65 -5.20 -15.21
CA ILE A 71 12.71 -4.10 -14.95
C ILE A 71 11.42 -4.64 -14.31
N LEU A 72 10.83 -5.69 -14.87
CA LEU A 72 9.66 -6.37 -14.31
C LEU A 72 9.92 -6.78 -12.86
N LYS A 73 11.02 -7.51 -12.60
CA LYS A 73 11.40 -7.94 -11.25
C LYS A 73 11.52 -6.77 -10.29
N ARG A 74 12.20 -5.68 -10.68
CA ARG A 74 12.34 -4.49 -9.84
C ARG A 74 10.99 -3.84 -9.52
N LYS A 75 10.14 -3.64 -10.53
CA LYS A 75 8.84 -3.00 -10.33
C LYS A 75 7.85 -3.82 -9.49
N LEU A 76 8.00 -5.15 -9.50
CA LEU A 76 7.15 -6.04 -8.72
C LEU A 76 7.69 -6.30 -7.31
N VAL A 77 8.98 -6.60 -7.16
CA VAL A 77 9.55 -7.24 -5.95
C VAL A 77 10.81 -6.52 -5.43
N SER A 78 11.01 -5.22 -5.71
CA SER A 78 12.20 -4.55 -5.17
C SER A 78 12.27 -4.68 -3.63
N SER A 79 13.45 -5.05 -3.13
CA SER A 79 13.73 -5.35 -1.72
C SER A 79 13.67 -4.14 -0.78
N GLN A 80 13.54 -2.94 -1.36
CA GLN A 80 13.11 -1.72 -0.68
C GLN A 80 11.67 -1.50 -1.12
N SER A 81 10.78 -1.25 -0.16
CA SER A 81 9.30 -1.26 -0.17
C SER A 81 8.55 -0.45 -1.26
N GLU A 82 9.13 -0.29 -2.44
CA GLU A 82 8.70 0.53 -3.58
C GLU A 82 8.17 -0.32 -4.76
N GLY A 83 8.08 -1.64 -4.60
CA GLY A 83 7.48 -2.53 -5.59
C GLY A 83 5.95 -2.49 -5.50
N SER A 84 5.25 -2.37 -6.63
CA SER A 84 3.79 -2.20 -6.64
C SER A 84 3.05 -3.36 -5.97
N VAL A 85 3.58 -4.60 -6.07
CA VAL A 85 3.04 -5.78 -5.40
C VAL A 85 3.39 -5.79 -3.90
N SER A 86 4.57 -5.29 -3.52
CA SER A 86 4.94 -5.14 -2.11
C SER A 86 4.03 -4.13 -1.40
N GLU A 87 3.70 -3.02 -2.05
CA GLU A 87 2.78 -2.02 -1.51
C GLU A 87 1.35 -2.57 -1.38
N GLU A 88 0.89 -3.35 -2.36
CA GLU A 88 -0.39 -4.05 -2.29
C GLU A 88 -0.42 -5.03 -1.10
N LEU A 89 0.65 -5.82 -0.93
CA LEU A 89 0.77 -6.78 0.15
C LEU A 89 0.72 -6.08 1.52
N GLU A 90 1.43 -4.97 1.71
CA GLU A 90 1.37 -4.22 2.95
C GLU A 90 -0.05 -3.69 3.22
N ALA A 91 -0.72 -3.13 2.21
CA ALA A 91 -2.11 -2.68 2.35
C ALA A 91 -3.08 -3.82 2.71
N ALA A 92 -2.84 -5.02 2.18
CA ALA A 92 -3.60 -6.22 2.51
C ALA A 92 -3.33 -6.68 3.95
N GLN A 93 -2.07 -6.61 4.41
CA GLN A 93 -1.71 -6.93 5.78
C GLN A 93 -2.32 -5.95 6.78
N VAL A 94 -2.39 -4.66 6.48
CA VAL A 94 -3.12 -3.67 7.30
C VAL A 94 -4.59 -4.05 7.44
N CYS A 95 -5.26 -4.40 6.33
CA CYS A 95 -6.65 -4.88 6.36
C CYS A 95 -6.79 -6.11 7.27
N LYS A 96 -5.86 -7.08 7.15
CA LYS A 96 -5.83 -8.29 7.96
C LYS A 96 -5.67 -7.97 9.45
N ARG A 97 -4.68 -7.16 9.83
CA ARG A 97 -4.43 -6.77 11.23
C ARG A 97 -5.66 -6.13 11.88
N ARG A 98 -6.39 -5.30 11.13
CA ARG A 98 -7.64 -4.68 11.59
C ARG A 98 -8.79 -5.66 11.72
N LEU A 99 -8.92 -6.60 10.78
CA LEU A 99 -9.92 -7.67 10.87
C LEU A 99 -9.63 -8.59 12.07
N ASP A 100 -8.38 -9.00 12.25
CA ASP A 100 -7.93 -9.83 13.38
C ASP A 100 -8.26 -9.13 14.71
N HIS A 101 -7.98 -7.83 14.82
CA HIS A 101 -8.38 -7.05 15.99
C HIS A 101 -9.90 -7.03 16.20
N LEU A 102 -10.72 -6.90 15.15
CA LEU A 102 -12.18 -6.97 15.30
C LEU A 102 -12.67 -8.35 15.76
N LEU A 103 -12.00 -9.42 15.34
CA LEU A 103 -12.32 -10.78 15.77
C LEU A 103 -12.01 -11.02 17.26
N GLU A 104 -11.05 -10.30 17.85
CA GLU A 104 -10.75 -10.37 19.29
C GLU A 104 -12.00 -10.06 20.16
N HIS A 105 -12.93 -9.23 19.69
CA HIS A 105 -14.20 -8.95 20.37
C HIS A 105 -15.09 -10.18 20.53
N ALA A 106 -15.00 -11.14 19.59
CA ALA A 106 -15.79 -12.37 19.63
C ALA A 106 -15.13 -13.48 20.47
N SER A 107 -14.02 -13.19 21.14
CA SER A 107 -13.32 -14.14 22.01
C SER A 107 -14.19 -14.53 23.22
N SER A 108 -14.10 -15.80 23.62
CA SER A 108 -14.69 -16.29 24.87
C SER A 108 -13.89 -15.89 26.11
N SER A 109 -12.68 -15.34 25.93
CA SER A 109 -11.81 -14.90 27.02
C SER A 109 -12.09 -13.46 27.42
N GLU A 110 -12.51 -13.24 28.66
CA GLU A 110 -12.81 -11.91 29.20
C GLU A 110 -11.58 -10.98 29.18
N THR A 111 -10.38 -11.52 29.39
CA THR A 111 -9.13 -10.73 29.36
C THR A 111 -8.84 -10.20 27.96
N VAL A 112 -9.04 -11.01 26.92
CA VAL A 112 -8.90 -10.59 25.51
C VAL A 112 -9.92 -9.51 25.17
N VAL A 113 -11.18 -9.68 25.57
CA VAL A 113 -12.23 -8.68 25.34
C VAL A 113 -11.94 -7.37 26.09
N ALA A 114 -11.41 -7.43 27.31
CA ALA A 114 -11.03 -6.24 28.07
C ALA A 114 -9.87 -5.47 27.39
N GLN A 115 -8.86 -6.19 26.91
CA GLN A 115 -7.75 -5.58 26.14
C GLN A 115 -8.25 -4.97 24.82
N TRP A 116 -9.15 -5.67 24.13
CA TRP A 116 -9.78 -5.15 22.92
C TRP A 116 -10.53 -3.84 23.17
N LYS A 117 -11.33 -3.76 24.25
CA LYS A 117 -12.05 -2.54 24.64
C LYS A 117 -11.09 -1.37 24.89
N LYS A 118 -9.95 -1.63 25.54
CA LYS A 118 -8.90 -0.62 25.77
C LYS A 118 -8.30 -0.13 24.44
N LYS A 119 -7.85 -1.04 23.57
CA LYS A 119 -7.30 -0.70 22.25
C LYS A 119 -8.32 0.08 21.39
N ARG A 120 -9.60 -0.32 21.44
CA ARG A 120 -10.69 0.38 20.78
C ARG A 120 -10.83 1.81 21.25
N LEU A 121 -10.82 2.04 22.57
CA LEU A 121 -10.90 3.39 23.14
C LEU A 121 -9.70 4.25 22.71
N ASP A 122 -8.47 3.72 22.84
CA ASP A 122 -7.26 4.42 22.45
C ASP A 122 -7.31 4.81 20.96
N ARG A 123 -7.78 3.91 20.09
CA ARG A 123 -7.97 4.20 18.67
C ARG A 123 -9.01 5.29 18.41
N MET A 124 -10.14 5.29 19.13
CA MET A 124 -11.16 6.34 19.01
C MET A 124 -10.60 7.70 19.45
N LEU A 125 -9.78 7.73 20.49
CA LEU A 125 -9.10 8.95 20.95
C LEU A 125 -8.07 9.43 19.92
N VAL A 126 -7.30 8.53 19.31
CA VAL A 126 -6.38 8.88 18.21
C VAL A 126 -7.15 9.54 17.05
N ASP A 127 -8.26 8.94 16.59
CA ASP A 127 -9.07 9.53 15.50
C ASP A 127 -9.63 10.91 15.88
N HIS A 128 -10.10 11.07 17.12
CA HIS A 128 -10.57 12.35 17.64
C HIS A 128 -9.44 13.41 17.65
N PHE A 129 -8.26 13.06 18.15
CA PHE A 129 -7.12 13.96 18.18
C PHE A 129 -6.68 14.39 16.78
N LEU A 130 -6.68 13.47 15.80
CA LEU A 130 -6.35 13.80 14.42
C LEU A 130 -7.36 14.80 13.83
N ARG A 131 -8.67 14.62 14.08
CA ARG A 131 -9.72 15.55 13.61
C ARG A 131 -9.64 16.93 14.25
N CYS A 132 -9.13 17.01 15.48
CA CYS A 132 -8.92 18.27 16.19
C CYS A 132 -7.55 18.91 15.90
N GLY A 133 -6.72 18.32 15.03
CA GLY A 133 -5.39 18.84 14.71
C GLY A 133 -4.30 18.54 15.76
N TYR A 134 -4.58 17.69 16.75
CA TYR A 134 -3.62 17.28 17.78
C TYR A 134 -2.72 16.11 17.31
N TYR A 135 -2.04 16.26 16.17
CA TYR A 135 -1.27 15.20 15.52
C TYR A 135 -0.17 14.59 16.40
N ASN A 136 0.56 15.42 17.14
CA ASN A 136 1.64 14.95 18.03
C ASN A 136 1.11 14.07 19.16
N THR A 137 -0.05 14.43 19.73
CA THR A 137 -0.71 13.64 20.78
C THR A 137 -1.23 12.33 20.22
N ALA A 138 -1.87 12.37 19.04
CA ALA A 138 -2.32 11.19 18.31
C ALA A 138 -1.17 10.20 18.04
N LEU A 139 -0.03 10.70 17.53
CA LEU A 139 1.18 9.90 17.28
C LEU A 139 1.73 9.26 18.56
N LYS A 140 1.80 10.01 19.65
CA LYS A 140 2.30 9.50 20.94
C LYS A 140 1.38 8.42 21.52
N LEU A 141 0.06 8.64 21.48
CA LEU A 141 -0.91 7.66 21.97
C LEU A 141 -0.87 6.37 21.14
N ALA A 142 -0.83 6.49 19.81
CA ALA A 142 -0.78 5.33 18.93
C ALA A 142 0.46 4.47 19.19
N LYS A 143 1.64 5.10 19.31
CA LYS A 143 2.90 4.43 19.66
C LYS A 143 2.87 3.77 21.04
N HIS A 144 2.40 4.51 22.04
CA HIS A 144 2.33 4.00 23.41
C HIS A 144 1.40 2.79 23.54
N SER A 145 0.28 2.80 22.82
CA SER A 145 -0.70 1.71 22.83
C SER A 145 -0.43 0.62 21.79
N ASN A 146 0.62 0.79 20.95
CA ASN A 146 0.99 -0.12 19.86
C ASN A 146 -0.20 -0.40 18.92
N ILE A 147 -0.84 0.66 18.44
CA ILE A 147 -2.04 0.62 17.60
C ILE A 147 -1.89 1.42 16.30
N GLU A 148 -0.68 1.79 15.89
CA GLU A 148 -0.45 2.59 14.68
C GLU A 148 -1.14 1.99 13.45
N ASP A 149 -1.02 0.68 13.24
CA ASP A 149 -1.65 -0.07 12.15
C ASP A 149 -3.18 -0.06 12.17
N LEU A 150 -3.77 0.18 13.35
CA LEU A 150 -5.22 0.25 13.54
C LEU A 150 -5.75 1.68 13.30
N THR A 151 -4.88 2.64 13.00
CA THR A 151 -5.23 4.06 12.88
C THR A 151 -4.97 4.58 11.46
N ASN A 152 -5.62 5.69 11.10
CA ASN A 152 -5.45 6.32 9.79
C ASN A 152 -4.47 7.50 9.84
N ILE A 153 -3.50 7.48 10.77
CA ILE A 153 -2.57 8.61 11.01
C ILE A 153 -1.94 9.13 9.72
N ASN A 154 -1.39 8.24 8.89
CA ASN A 154 -0.71 8.64 7.65
C ASN A 154 -1.62 9.42 6.69
N LEU A 155 -2.91 9.06 6.62
CA LEU A 155 -3.87 9.79 5.79
C LEU A 155 -4.11 11.21 6.31
N PHE A 156 -4.24 11.37 7.63
CA PHE A 156 -4.40 12.68 8.26
C PHE A 156 -3.14 13.54 8.16
N LEU A 157 -1.95 12.94 8.19
CA LEU A 157 -0.69 13.67 7.98
C LEU A 157 -0.59 14.20 6.54
N ILE A 158 -1.03 13.44 5.54
CA ILE A 158 -1.12 13.95 4.16
C ILE A 158 -2.08 15.15 4.10
N SER A 159 -3.25 15.07 4.75
CA SER A 159 -4.19 16.19 4.80
C SER A 159 -3.58 17.42 5.50
N LYS A 160 -2.86 17.21 6.59
CA LYS A 160 -2.12 18.27 7.31
C LYS A 160 -1.11 18.97 6.41
N ASP A 161 -0.32 18.21 5.67
CA ASP A 161 0.71 18.77 4.79
C ASP A 161 0.08 19.62 3.68
N VAL A 162 -1.06 19.17 3.13
CA VAL A 162 -1.85 19.94 2.15
C VAL A 162 -2.40 21.23 2.78
N GLU A 163 -3.00 21.15 3.97
CA GLU A 163 -3.51 22.32 4.70
C GLU A 163 -2.41 23.35 4.97
N GLU A 164 -1.24 22.90 5.43
CA GLU A 164 -0.09 23.76 5.69
C GLU A 164 0.45 24.41 4.41
N SER A 165 0.48 23.68 3.29
CA SER A 165 0.92 24.22 1.99
C SER A 165 -0.05 25.28 1.46
N LEU A 166 -1.36 25.03 1.57
CA LEU A 166 -2.39 25.99 1.21
C LEU A 166 -2.33 27.27 2.07
N LEU A 167 -2.04 27.13 3.37
CA LEU A 167 -1.83 28.27 4.28
C LEU A 167 -0.61 29.12 3.88
N ARG A 168 0.42 28.50 3.30
CA ARG A 168 1.59 29.20 2.74
C ARG A 168 1.35 29.75 1.33
N HIS A 169 0.12 29.63 0.81
CA HIS A 169 -0.25 30.01 -0.56
C HIS A 169 0.58 29.29 -1.64
N GLU A 170 1.11 28.11 -1.32
CA GLU A 170 1.77 27.22 -2.26
C GLU A 170 0.70 26.47 -3.07
N THR A 171 0.16 27.12 -4.11
CA THR A 171 -0.87 26.49 -4.97
C THR A 171 -0.28 25.62 -6.09
N ILE A 172 1.04 25.55 -6.20
CA ILE A 172 1.74 24.77 -7.22
C ILE A 172 2.22 23.47 -6.55
N PHE A 173 1.53 22.36 -6.85
CA PHE A 173 1.93 21.03 -6.42
C PHE A 173 3.26 20.62 -7.08
N GLU A 174 4.39 20.91 -6.45
CA GLU A 174 5.63 20.17 -6.72
C GLU A 174 5.53 18.80 -6.02
N LEU A 175 4.97 17.82 -6.73
CA LEU A 175 5.19 16.41 -6.41
C LEU A 175 6.70 16.16 -6.52
N LYS A 176 7.41 16.20 -5.38
CA LYS A 176 8.76 15.64 -5.34
C LYS A 176 8.65 14.14 -5.66
N PRO A 177 9.49 13.65 -6.59
CA PRO A 177 9.43 12.28 -7.11
C PRO A 177 9.65 11.23 -6.02
#